data_AF-K1TGM0-F1
#
_entry.id   AF-K1TGM0-F1
#
_cell.length_a   1.000
_cell.length_b   1.000
_cell.length_c   1.000
_cell.angle_alpha   90.00
_cell.angle_beta   90.00
_cell.angle_gamma   90.00
#
_symmetry.space_group_name_H-M   'P 1'
#
loop_
_entity.id
_entity.type
_entity.pdbx_description
1 polymer ?
#
loop_
_entity_poly.entity_id
_entity_poly.type
_entity_poly.pdbx_seq_one_letter_code
_entity_poly.pdbx_strand_id
1 'polypeptide(L)'
;MKKIGIYLSFAALLLTVGCSDWTQMEPVDQQPVRPSEQNPELWAQYTAALRAYKAGSHTLVVASFENGSTNPTSEKDCLRSLPDSLDAVSLTNADNFSAYD
;
A
#
# COMPACT_ATOMS: atom_id res chain seq x y z
N MET A 1 -51.47 21.30 -14.52
CA MET A 1 -50.26 22.12 -14.33
C MET A 1 -49.65 22.00 -12.92
N LYS A 2 -50.42 22.16 -11.82
CA LYS A 2 -49.91 22.04 -10.43
C LYS A 2 -49.20 20.72 -10.10
N LYS A 3 -49.69 19.57 -10.60
CA LYS A 3 -49.11 18.25 -10.32
C LYS A 3 -47.71 18.06 -10.95
N ILE A 4 -47.49 18.58 -12.16
CA ILE A 4 -46.20 18.50 -12.87
C ILE A 4 -45.12 19.32 -12.14
N GLY A 5 -45.46 20.50 -11.62
CA GLY A 5 -44.54 21.31 -10.82
C GLY A 5 -44.08 20.63 -9.52
N ILE A 6 -44.97 19.85 -8.88
CA ILE A 6 -44.64 19.05 -7.70
C ILE A 6 -43.68 17.91 -8.05
N TYR A 7 -43.94 17.16 -9.13
CA TYR A 7 -43.03 16.09 -9.57
C TYR A 7 -41.65 16.62 -9.99
N LEU A 8 -41.61 17.79 -10.65
CA LEU A 8 -40.36 18.43 -11.04
C LEU A 8 -39.54 18.91 -9.81
N SER A 9 -40.23 19.45 -8.80
CA SER A 9 -39.59 19.89 -7.54
C SER A 9 -39.05 18.70 -6.73
N PHE A 10 -39.77 17.57 -6.73
CA PHE A 10 -39.33 16.35 -6.04
C PHE A 10 -38.13 15.69 -6.74
N ALA A 11 -38.11 15.68 -8.07
CA ALA A 11 -36.97 15.21 -8.87
C ALA A 11 -35.71 16.06 -8.66
N ALA A 12 -35.86 17.39 -8.56
CA ALA A 12 -34.75 18.30 -8.28
C ALA A 12 -34.15 18.08 -6.87
N LEU A 13 -34.99 17.77 -5.88
CA LEU A 13 -34.53 17.47 -4.51
C LEU A 13 -33.70 16.17 -4.46
N LEU A 14 -34.10 15.14 -5.20
CA LEU A 14 -33.42 13.84 -5.26
C LEU A 14 -32.01 13.93 -5.88
N LEU A 15 -31.76 14.90 -6.76
CA LEU A 15 -30.44 15.13 -7.36
C LEU A 15 -29.42 15.73 -6.36
N THR A 16 -29.88 16.37 -5.28
CA THR A 16 -28.99 17.02 -4.29
C THR A 16 -28.50 16.10 -3.16
N VAL A 17 -29.17 14.96 -2.93
CA VAL A 17 -28.85 14.05 -1.81
C VAL A 17 -27.92 12.89 -2.18
N GLY A 18 -27.71 12.61 -3.47
CA GLY A 18 -26.90 11.48 -3.95
C GLY A 18 -25.45 11.79 -4.28
N CYS A 19 -24.97 13.02 -4.05
CA CYS A 19 -23.70 13.49 -4.63
C CYS A 19 -22.63 13.95 -3.62
N SER A 20 -22.85 13.79 -2.31
CA SER A 20 -21.84 14.18 -1.29
C SER A 20 -20.91 13.03 -0.90
N ASP A 21 -21.41 11.79 -0.93
CA ASP A 21 -20.75 10.62 -0.35
C ASP A 21 -19.48 10.21 -1.13
N TRP A 22 -19.55 10.19 -2.46
CA TRP A 22 -18.44 9.82 -3.34
C TRP A 22 -17.23 10.78 -3.30
N THR A 23 -17.35 11.93 -2.63
CA THR A 23 -16.24 12.91 -2.48
C THR A 23 -15.53 12.83 -1.14
N GLN A 24 -16.04 12.02 -0.20
CA GLN A 24 -15.40 11.85 1.10
C GLN A 24 -14.28 10.83 0.99
N MET A 25 -13.16 11.12 1.65
CA MET A 25 -12.06 10.16 1.77
C MET A 25 -12.45 9.10 2.79
N GLU A 26 -12.64 7.87 2.34
CA GLU A 26 -12.88 6.72 3.20
C GLU A 26 -11.68 5.77 3.17
N PRO A 27 -11.32 5.14 4.30
CA PRO A 27 -10.33 4.07 4.31
C PRO A 27 -10.85 2.90 3.47
N VAL A 28 -10.07 2.50 2.46
CA VAL A 28 -10.33 1.26 1.73
C VAL A 28 -9.70 0.12 2.51
N ASP A 29 -10.51 -0.85 2.90
CA ASP A 29 -9.99 -2.10 3.44
C ASP A 29 -9.29 -2.88 2.33
N GLN A 30 -7.96 -2.86 2.34
CA GLN A 30 -7.15 -3.61 1.41
C GLN A 30 -6.94 -5.01 1.99
N GLN A 31 -7.28 -6.03 1.21
CA GLN A 31 -6.98 -7.43 1.51
C GLN A 31 -5.81 -7.88 0.61
N PRO A 32 -4.58 -7.37 0.82
CA PRO A 32 -3.45 -7.72 -0.03
C PRO A 32 -3.09 -9.19 0.17
N VAL A 33 -3.08 -9.96 -0.91
CA VAL A 33 -2.54 -11.32 -0.93
C VAL A 33 -1.04 -11.22 -1.22
N ARG A 34 -0.19 -11.84 -0.41
CA ARG A 34 1.26 -11.74 -0.59
C ARG A 34 1.68 -12.44 -1.89
N PRO A 35 2.71 -11.96 -2.61
CA PRO A 35 3.17 -12.63 -3.83
C PRO A 35 3.50 -14.12 -3.64
N SER A 36 4.02 -14.47 -2.46
CA SER A 36 4.30 -15.85 -2.05
C SER A 36 3.06 -16.73 -1.94
N GLU A 37 1.91 -16.14 -1.60
CA GLU A 37 0.62 -16.84 -1.46
C GLU A 37 -0.10 -16.95 -2.81
N GLN A 38 0.10 -15.96 -3.70
CA GLN A 38 -0.50 -15.93 -5.04
C GLN A 38 0.09 -17.01 -5.96
N ASN A 39 1.42 -17.13 -5.99
CA ASN A 39 2.11 -18.16 -6.77
C ASN A 39 3.44 -18.54 -6.09
N PRO A 40 3.44 -19.58 -5.25
CA PRO A 40 4.62 -20.00 -4.50
C PRO A 40 5.81 -20.40 -5.40
N GLU A 41 5.54 -21.02 -6.56
CA GLU A 41 6.58 -21.47 -7.48
C GLU A 41 7.27 -20.27 -8.14
N LEU A 42 6.49 -19.32 -8.66
CA LEU A 42 7.03 -18.10 -9.26
C LEU A 42 7.76 -17.24 -8.22
N TRP A 43 7.24 -17.17 -7.00
CA TRP A 43 7.91 -16.49 -5.88
C TRP A 43 9.26 -17.12 -5.54
N ALA A 44 9.35 -18.45 -5.53
CA ALA A 44 10.61 -19.15 -5.32
C ALA A 44 11.63 -18.83 -6.43
N GLN A 45 11.19 -18.84 -7.69
CA GLN A 45 12.04 -18.47 -8.84
C GLN A 45 12.52 -17.01 -8.74
N TYR A 46 11.61 -16.09 -8.41
CA TYR A 46 11.91 -14.66 -8.22
C TYR A 46 12.97 -14.43 -7.12
N THR A 47 12.73 -14.99 -5.93
CA THR A 47 13.66 -14.82 -4.80
C THR A 47 15.01 -15.50 -5.05
N ALA A 48 15.05 -16.61 -5.79
CA ALA A 48 16.31 -17.22 -6.21
C ALA A 48 17.11 -16.31 -7.17
N ALA A 49 16.43 -15.69 -8.14
CA ALA A 49 17.06 -14.73 -9.06
C ALA A 49 17.64 -13.50 -8.33
N LEU A 50 16.90 -12.94 -7.37
CA LEU A 50 17.38 -11.84 -6.53
C LEU A 50 18.63 -12.23 -5.72
N ARG A 51 18.64 -13.40 -5.09
CA ARG A 51 19.81 -13.88 -4.32
C ARG A 51 21.02 -14.11 -5.23
N ALA A 52 20.81 -14.65 -6.43
CA ALA A 52 21.88 -14.83 -7.41
C ALA A 52 22.48 -13.49 -7.87
N TYR A 53 21.64 -12.48 -8.11
CA TYR A 53 22.09 -11.12 -8.42
C TYR A 53 22.96 -10.54 -7.30
N LYS A 54 22.48 -10.58 -6.05
CA LYS A 54 23.23 -10.05 -4.89
C LYS A 54 24.51 -10.82 -4.57
N ALA A 55 24.61 -12.09 -4.96
CA ALA A 55 25.83 -12.87 -4.82
C ALA A 55 26.89 -12.56 -5.91
N GLY A 56 26.47 -11.99 -7.03
CA GLY A 56 27.34 -11.64 -8.16
C GLY A 56 28.01 -10.27 -8.01
N SER A 57 28.85 -9.92 -8.99
CA SER A 57 29.42 -8.58 -9.06
C SER A 57 28.35 -7.56 -9.49
N HIS A 58 28.09 -6.58 -8.64
CA HIS A 58 27.14 -5.49 -8.88
C HIS A 58 27.55 -4.26 -8.05
N THR A 59 26.91 -3.11 -8.31
CA THR A 59 27.11 -1.91 -7.49
C THR A 59 26.32 -2.04 -6.21
N LEU A 60 27.00 -1.90 -5.07
CA LEU A 60 26.34 -1.96 -3.76
C LEU A 60 25.51 -0.70 -3.52
N VAL A 61 24.26 -0.90 -3.12
CA VAL A 61 23.34 0.16 -2.73
C VAL A 61 23.05 0.04 -1.24
N VAL A 62 23.44 1.08 -0.49
CA VAL A 62 23.23 1.15 0.96
C VAL A 62 22.46 2.42 1.29
N ALA A 63 21.47 2.31 2.17
CA ALA A 63 20.67 3.44 2.62
C ALA A 63 20.61 3.52 4.14
N SER A 64 20.39 4.73 4.65
CA SER A 64 19.87 4.91 6.01
C SER A 64 18.35 4.92 5.94
N PHE A 65 17.71 4.19 6.84
CA PHE A 65 16.27 4.12 6.95
C PHE A 65 15.86 4.47 8.38
N GLU A 66 15.05 5.51 8.50
CA GLU A 66 14.37 5.82 9.73
C GLU A 66 13.13 4.93 9.80
N ASN A 67 13.34 3.67 10.21
CA ASN A 67 12.26 2.73 10.40
C ASN A 67 11.28 3.30 11.44
N GLY A 68 9.98 3.20 11.11
CA GLY A 68 8.92 3.95 11.77
C GLY A 68 8.57 3.42 13.16
N SER A 69 7.40 3.85 13.65
CA SER A 69 6.82 3.32 14.88
C SER A 69 6.52 1.82 14.76
N THR A 70 6.51 1.10 15.88
CA THR A 70 6.03 -0.29 15.97
C THR A 70 4.59 -0.47 15.48
N ASN A 71 3.83 0.62 15.41
CA ASN A 71 2.52 0.70 14.77
C ASN A 71 2.61 1.53 13.47
N PRO A 72 3.04 0.93 12.34
CA PRO A 72 3.20 1.65 11.08
C PRO A 72 1.85 2.18 10.60
N THR A 73 1.84 3.42 10.13
CA THR A 73 0.62 4.06 9.58
C THR A 73 0.60 4.05 8.05
N SER A 74 1.73 3.68 7.44
CA SER A 74 1.93 3.65 6.01
C SER A 74 3.01 2.62 5.65
N GLU A 75 2.91 2.06 4.45
CA GLU A 75 3.91 1.12 3.90
C GLU A 75 5.34 1.67 3.88
N LYS A 76 5.50 2.99 3.78
CA LYS A 76 6.81 3.64 3.85
C LYS A 76 7.55 3.39 5.16
N ASP A 77 6.82 3.01 6.22
CA ASP A 77 7.37 2.77 7.55
C ASP A 77 7.90 1.33 7.70
N CYS A 78 7.56 0.42 6.77
CA CYS A 78 7.86 -1.00 6.83
C CYS A 78 9.06 -1.39 5.97
N LEU A 79 9.94 -2.23 6.49
CA LEU A 79 11.12 -2.80 5.83
C LEU A 79 10.77 -3.59 4.57
N ARG A 80 9.65 -4.31 4.55
CA ARG A 80 9.19 -5.05 3.36
C ARG A 80 8.89 -4.16 2.15
N SER A 81 8.78 -2.85 2.35
CA SER A 81 8.54 -1.86 1.28
C SER A 81 9.84 -1.28 0.73
N LEU A 82 11.00 -1.66 1.28
CA LEU A 82 12.28 -1.28 0.73
C LEU A 82 12.50 -1.95 -0.64
N PRO A 83 13.12 -1.24 -1.61
CA PRO A 83 13.45 -1.82 -2.90
C PRO A 83 14.33 -3.07 -2.77
N ASP A 84 14.00 -4.13 -3.51
CA ASP A 84 14.77 -5.38 -3.51
C ASP A 84 16.22 -5.21 -4.01
N SER A 85 16.52 -4.12 -4.71
CA SER A 85 17.88 -3.75 -5.16
C SER A 85 18.76 -3.14 -4.06
N LEU A 86 18.25 -2.90 -2.85
CA LEU A 86 19.07 -2.51 -1.70
C LEU A 86 19.86 -3.70 -1.17
N ASP A 87 21.14 -3.49 -0.88
CA ASP A 87 22.03 -4.54 -0.37
C ASP A 87 22.15 -4.50 1.15
N ALA A 88 22.12 -3.28 1.73
CA ALA A 88 22.10 -3.09 3.16
C ALA A 88 21.33 -1.83 3.55
N VAL A 89 20.79 -1.85 4.76
CA VAL A 89 20.12 -0.71 5.36
C VAL A 89 20.65 -0.47 6.78
N SER A 90 20.97 0.77 7.08
CA SER A 90 21.27 1.22 8.44
C SER A 90 19.98 1.73 9.08
N LEU A 91 19.56 1.05 10.15
CA LEU A 91 18.34 1.41 10.88
C LEU A 91 18.63 2.49 11.90
N THR A 92 17.84 3.56 11.86
CA THR A 92 17.92 4.63 12.87
C THR A 92 17.36 4.15 14.21
N ASN A 93 16.29 3.34 14.18
CA ASN A 93 15.61 2.84 15.36
C ASN A 93 15.66 1.30 15.39
N ALA A 94 16.85 0.73 15.59
CA ALA A 94 17.08 -0.71 15.45
C ALA A 94 16.15 -1.61 16.30
N ASP A 95 15.55 -1.11 17.38
CA ASP A 95 14.63 -1.87 18.23
C ASP A 95 13.15 -1.79 17.79
N ASN A 96 12.83 -0.95 16.79
CA ASN A 96 11.46 -0.67 16.35
C ASN A 96 11.07 -1.48 15.11
N PHE A 97 10.89 -2.78 15.29
CA PHE A 97 10.26 -3.63 14.27
C PHE A 97 8.75 -3.71 14.51
N SER A 98 7.98 -3.52 13.45
CA SER A 98 6.55 -3.78 13.41
C SER A 98 6.28 -5.27 13.18
N ALA A 99 5.03 -5.70 13.39
CA ALA A 99 4.59 -7.05 13.04
C ALA A 99 4.57 -7.30 11.51
N TYR A 100 4.81 -6.27 10.70
CA TYR A 100 4.75 -6.32 9.24
C TYR A 100 6.13 -6.27 8.57
N ASP A 101 7.22 -6.18 9.36
CA ASP A 101 8.61 -6.21 8.91
C ASP A 101 9.14 -7.63 8.67
#